data_AF-A7SME7-F1
#
_entry.id   AF-A7SME7-F1
#
_cell.length_a   1.000
_cell.length_b   1.000
_cell.length_c   1.000
_cell.angle_alpha   90.00
_cell.angle_beta   90.00
_cell.angle_gamma   90.00
#
_symmetry.space_group_name_H-M   'P 1'
#
loop_
_entity.id
_entity.type
_entity.pdbx_description
1 polymer ?
#
loop_
_entity_poly.entity_id
_entity_poly.type
_entity_poly.pdbx_seq_one_letter_code
_entity_poly.pdbx_strand_id
1 'polypeptide(L)' 'LWAVYNNAGYMTLATLEWFPLDDYKRMADVNLWGLVDVTKTFLPLVKMAKGRVVNVSSIAGAL' A
#
# COMPACT_ATOMS: atom_id res chain seq x y z
N LEU A 1 -1.46 -17.11 11.46
CA LEU A 1 -1.30 -16.20 10.30
C LEU A 1 0.16 -16.18 9.89
N TRP A 2 0.53 -16.78 8.75
CA TRP A 2 1.95 -16.93 8.35
C TRP A 2 2.54 -15.64 7.75
N ALA A 3 1.74 -14.92 6.97
CA ALA A 3 2.13 -13.63 6.40
C ALA A 3 0.92 -12.73 6.16
N VAL A 4 1.17 -11.43 6.10
CA VAL A 4 0.30 -10.42 5.48
C VAL A 4 1.00 -9.92 4.23
N TYR A 5 0.30 -9.93 3.10
CA TYR A 5 0.85 -9.55 1.80
C TYR A 5 0.11 -8.32 1.27
N ASN A 6 0.73 -7.15 1.44
CA ASN A 6 0.19 -5.90 0.94
C ASN A 6 0.57 -5.75 -0.54
N ASN A 7 -0.34 -6.18 -1.42
CA ASN A 7 -0.18 -6.13 -2.88
C ASN A 7 -1.19 -5.23 -3.58
N ALA A 8 -2.23 -4.78 -2.87
CA ALA A 8 -3.18 -3.84 -3.44
C ALA A 8 -2.42 -2.58 -3.87
N GLY A 9 -2.51 -2.26 -5.16
CA GLY A 9 -1.83 -1.15 -5.78
C GLY A 9 -2.69 -0.59 -6.90
N TYR A 10 -2.72 0.73 -7.01
CA TYR A 10 -3.46 1.45 -8.02
C TYR A 10 -2.61 2.59 -8.57
N MET A 11 -2.64 2.78 -9.89
CA MET A 11 -1.90 3.83 -10.56
C MET A 11 -2.77 4.45 -11.65
N THR A 12 -2.85 5.77 -11.62
CA THR A 12 -3.33 6.59 -12.72
C THR A 12 -2.13 7.31 -13.32
N LEU A 13 -2.13 7.50 -14.64
CA LEU A 13 -1.08 8.19 -15.36
C LEU A 13 -1.71 9.32 -16.19
N ALA A 14 -1.25 10.55 -15.97
CA ALA A 14 -1.52 11.68 -16.84
C ALA A 14 -0.38 12.72 -16.69
N THR A 15 -0.38 13.72 -17.56
CA THR A 15 0.46 14.91 -17.36
C THR A 15 -0.01 15.68 -16.12
N LEU A 16 0.90 16.40 -15.47
CA LEU A 16 0.61 17.12 -14.22
C LEU A 16 -0.61 18.05 -14.33
N GLU A 17 -0.76 18.71 -15.47
CA GLU A 17 -1.84 19.67 -15.75
C GLU A 17 -3.20 19.00 -15.89
N TRP A 18 -3.23 17.70 -16.23
CA TRP A 18 -4.45 16.94 -16.50
C TRP A 18 -4.76 15.93 -15.41
N PHE A 19 -4.01 15.95 -14.31
CA PHE A 19 -4.17 15.01 -13.21
C PHE A 19 -4.97 15.64 -12.07
N PRO A 20 -6.23 15.25 -11.86
CA PRO A 20 -7.03 15.75 -10.76
C PRO A 20 -6.38 15.45 -9.42
N LEU A 21 -6.45 16.39 -8.49
CA LEU A 21 -5.91 16.21 -7.13
C LEU A 21 -6.46 14.95 -6.44
N ASP A 22 -7.72 14.62 -6.71
CA ASP A 22 -8.39 13.48 -6.09
C ASP A 22 -7.86 12.13 -6.59
N ASP A 23 -7.29 12.05 -7.80
CA ASP A 23 -6.63 10.84 -8.26
C ASP A 23 -5.31 10.59 -7.49
N TYR A 24 -4.58 11.66 -7.12
CA TYR A 24 -3.39 11.53 -6.28
C TYR A 24 -3.77 11.01 -4.89
N LYS A 25 -4.83 11.58 -4.29
CA LYS A 25 -5.34 11.14 -3.00
C LYS A 25 -5.79 9.68 -3.06
N ARG A 26 -6.51 9.30 -4.11
CA ARG A 26 -6.98 7.92 -4.29
C ARG A 26 -5.82 6.94 -4.42
N MET A 27 -4.76 7.30 -5.14
CA MET A 27 -3.54 6.48 -5.18
C MET A 27 -2.90 6.37 -3.79
N ALA A 28 -2.83 7.44 -3.01
CA ALA A 28 -2.33 7.41 -1.64
C ALA A 28 -3.21 6.57 -0.71
N ASP A 29 -4.54 6.68 -0.82
CA ASP A 29 -5.51 5.92 -0.03
C ASP A 29 -5.33 4.41 -0.22
N VAL A 30 -5.05 3.96 -1.44
CA VAL A 30 -4.80 2.53 -1.72
C VAL A 30 -3.37 2.13 -1.37
N ASN A 31 -2.38 2.83 -1.93
CA ASN A 31 -0.99 2.37 -1.94
C ASN A 31 -0.25 2.64 -0.63
N LEU A 32 -0.70 3.64 0.14
CA LEU A 32 -0.07 4.06 1.39
C LEU A 32 -0.99 3.79 2.58
N TRP A 33 -2.14 4.44 2.63
CA TRP A 33 -3.02 4.38 3.80
C TRP A 33 -3.65 2.99 3.97
N GLY A 34 -4.16 2.40 2.90
CA GLY A 34 -4.72 1.05 2.92
C GLY A 34 -3.71 -0.01 3.35
N LEU A 35 -2.46 0.10 2.90
CA LEU A 35 -1.36 -0.76 3.34
C LEU A 35 -1.10 -0.62 4.85
N VAL A 36 -1.08 0.62 5.37
CA VAL A 36 -0.89 0.89 6.80
C VAL A 36 -2.05 0.30 7.61
N ASP A 37 -3.29 0.50 7.17
CA ASP A 37 -4.48 0.04 7.87
C ASP A 37 -4.56 -1.49 7.94
N VAL A 38 -4.30 -2.18 6.82
CA VAL A 38 -4.23 -3.65 6.79
C VAL A 38 -3.13 -4.14 7.74
N THR A 39 -1.94 -3.54 7.65
CA THR A 39 -0.81 -3.93 8.51
C THR A 39 -1.15 -3.76 9.99
N LYS A 40 -1.72 -2.62 10.40
CA LYS A 40 -2.10 -2.36 11.79
C LYS A 40 -3.19 -3.32 12.27
N THR A 41 -4.18 -3.60 11.43
CA THR A 41 -5.30 -4.51 11.75
C THR A 41 -4.80 -5.92 12.06
N PHE A 42 -3.87 -6.44 11.27
CA PHE A 42 -3.37 -7.82 11.42
C PHE A 42 -2.10 -7.93 12.28
N LEU A 43 -1.48 -6.83 12.68
CA LEU A 43 -0.21 -6.81 13.42
C LEU A 43 -0.21 -7.71 14.67
N PRO A 44 -1.26 -7.76 15.52
CA PRO A 44 -1.26 -8.64 16.68
C PRO A 44 -1.15 -10.12 16.29
N LEU A 45 -1.87 -10.53 15.25
CA LEU A 45 -1.90 -11.91 14.76
C LEU A 45 -0.57 -12.31 14.11
N VAL A 46 0.05 -11.39 13.36
CA VAL A 46 1.38 -11.59 12.76
C VAL A 46 2.42 -11.77 13.86
N LYS A 47 2.42 -10.93 14.90
CA LYS A 47 3.34 -11.04 16.04
C LYS A 47 3.18 -12.36 16.79
N MET A 48 1.95 -12.75 17.12
CA MET A 48 1.66 -14.00 17.83
C MET A 48 2.15 -15.22 17.05
N ALA A 49 1.98 -15.21 15.72
CA ALA A 49 2.39 -16.32 14.87
C ALA A 49 3.89 -16.27 14.47
N LYS A 50 4.65 -15.26 14.91
CA LYS A 50 6.01 -14.97 14.40
C LYS A 50 6.04 -14.93 12.86
N GLY A 51 4.98 -14.38 12.28
CA GLY A 51 4.81 -14.23 10.84
C GLY A 51 5.57 -13.02 10.27
N ARG A 52 5.31 -12.72 9.01
CA ARG A 52 5.96 -11.63 8.27
C ARG A 52 4.95 -10.69 7.63
N VAL A 53 5.35 -9.44 7.43
CA VAL A 53 4.64 -8.48 6.55
C VAL A 53 5.48 -8.30 5.30
N VAL A 54 4.86 -8.43 4.13
CA VAL A 54 5.51 -8.22 2.84
C VAL A 54 4.75 -7.14 2.11
N ASN A 55 5.46 -6.11 1.65
CA ASN A 55 4.92 -5.01 0.87
C ASN A 55 5.44 -5.11 -0.56
N VAL A 56 4.54 -5.09 -1.54
CA VAL A 56 4.90 -5.02 -2.94
C VAL A 56 5.00 -3.55 -3.33
N SER A 57 6.17 -3.14 -3.82
CA SER A 57 6.42 -1.79 -4.33
C SER A 57 6.84 -1.85 -5.80
N SER A 58 7.09 -0.69 -6.40
CA SER A 58 7.58 -0.53 -7.76
C SER A 58 8.94 0.17 -7.77
N ILE A 59 9.73 -0.04 -8.82
CA ILE A 59 10.98 0.69 -9.07
C ILE A 59 10.78 2.20 -9.08
N ALA A 60 9.58 2.66 -9.47
CA ALA A 60 9.23 4.09 -9.46
C ALA A 60 9.26 4.71 -8.05
N GLY A 61 9.17 3.91 -6.98
CA GLY A 61 9.27 4.36 -5.60
C GLY A 61 10.65 4.18 -4.97
N ALA A 62 11.65 3.73 -5.73
CA ALA A 62 13.01 3.48 -5.25
C ALA A 62 14.00 4.63 -5.55
N LEU A 63 13.49 5.75 -6.08
CA LEU A 63 14.27 6.95 -6.42
C LEU A 63 14.57 7.82 -5.19
#